data_AF-I0Z731-F1
#
_entry.id   AF-I0Z731-F1
#
_cell.length_a   1.000
_cell.length_b   1.000
_cell.length_c   1.000
_cell.angle_alpha   90.00
_cell.angle_beta   90.00
_cell.angle_gamma   90.00
#
_symmetry.space_group_name_H-M   'P 1'
#
loop_
_entity.id
_entity.type
_entity.pdbx_description
1 polymer ?
#
loop_
_entity_poly.entity_id
_entity_poly.type
_entity_poly.pdbx_seq_one_letter_code
_entity_poly.pdbx_strand_id
1 'polypeptide(L)'
;MLDEPIPSVTRLNFLFEKIFSRALQVLEKGHVKCYIAERSQRKVFQVRGSRPSDHYIVFPRHYCSCQAFLYVVVGHDNPLCKHQLAARLAQALHRSHNITVSDEDMHDTAVFGRAHALTGMEKAQSLMPHPTMHMPSKTTVLLCVVVLHVVALSYLMRAAQKAQKAREAPRKVNCVYEWASLAIPRQNIRIPLGITKA
;
A
#
# COMPACT_ATOMS: atom_id res chain seq x y z
N MET A 1 5.79 20.18 -28.74
CA MET A 1 5.39 20.02 -27.33
C MET A 1 3.89 20.20 -27.29
N LEU A 2 3.13 19.12 -27.23
CA LEU A 2 1.69 19.21 -27.05
C LEU A 2 1.45 19.31 -25.54
N ASP A 3 1.14 20.51 -25.07
CA ASP A 3 0.50 20.71 -23.77
C ASP A 3 -0.90 20.09 -23.88
N GLU A 4 -0.98 18.79 -23.61
CA GLU A 4 -2.26 18.10 -23.47
C GLU A 4 -3.08 18.84 -22.39
N PRO A 5 -4.27 19.37 -22.73
CA PRO A 5 -5.07 20.12 -21.77
C PRO A 5 -5.39 19.21 -20.59
N ILE A 6 -4.94 19.62 -19.40
CA ILE A 6 -5.19 18.88 -18.16
C ILE A 6 -6.70 18.64 -18.08
N PRO A 7 -7.17 17.38 -18.08
CA PRO A 7 -8.60 17.09 -18.07
C PRO A 7 -9.21 17.74 -16.82
N SER A 8 -10.24 18.55 -17.02
CA SER A 8 -10.95 19.21 -15.91
C SER A 8 -11.34 18.17 -14.86
N VAL A 9 -11.24 18.52 -13.57
CA VAL A 9 -11.54 17.65 -12.42
C VAL A 9 -12.89 16.93 -12.59
N THR A 10 -13.89 17.60 -13.17
CA THR A 10 -15.21 17.05 -13.50
C THR A 10 -15.15 15.85 -14.45
N ARG A 11 -14.33 15.90 -15.50
CA ARG A 11 -14.14 14.81 -16.47
C ARG A 11 -13.46 13.60 -15.83
N LEU A 12 -12.45 13.83 -14.99
CA LEU A 12 -11.79 12.75 -14.26
C LEU A 12 -12.72 12.10 -13.23
N ASN A 13 -13.54 12.89 -12.54
CA ASN A 13 -14.54 12.37 -11.63
C ASN A 13 -15.62 11.56 -12.35
N PHE A 14 -16.00 11.93 -13.57
CA PHE A 14 -16.91 11.13 -14.40
C PHE A 14 -16.28 9.79 -14.81
N LEU A 15 -15.02 9.78 -15.24
CA LEU A 15 -14.34 8.58 -15.74
C LEU A 15 -13.97 7.56 -14.65
N PHE A 16 -13.63 8.02 -13.46
CA PHE A 16 -13.14 7.17 -12.36
C PHE A 16 -14.08 7.16 -11.15
N GLU A 17 -15.17 7.93 -11.17
CA GLU A 17 -16.21 7.97 -10.14
C GLU A 17 -15.65 8.00 -8.71
N LYS A 18 -16.10 7.08 -7.85
CA LYS A 18 -15.68 6.94 -6.45
C LYS A 18 -14.19 6.65 -6.30
N ILE A 19 -13.52 6.14 -7.34
CA ILE A 19 -12.06 5.90 -7.33
C ILE A 19 -11.32 7.24 -7.38
N PHE A 20 -11.80 8.21 -8.16
CA PHE A 20 -11.21 9.54 -8.25
C PHE A 20 -11.18 10.24 -6.89
N SER A 21 -12.35 10.32 -6.24
CA SER A 21 -12.48 10.97 -4.93
C SER A 21 -11.54 10.35 -3.89
N ARG A 22 -11.39 9.02 -3.90
CA ARG A 22 -10.48 8.32 -2.98
C ARG A 22 -9.01 8.51 -3.33
N ALA A 23 -8.68 8.58 -4.61
CA ALA A 23 -7.31 8.86 -5.07
C ALA A 23 -6.90 10.29 -4.67
N LEU A 24 -7.80 11.25 -4.80
CA LEU A 24 -7.57 12.64 -4.40
C LEU A 24 -7.32 12.74 -2.89
N GLN A 25 -8.11 12.06 -2.06
CA GLN A 25 -7.87 12.01 -0.61
C GLN A 25 -6.50 11.43 -0.23
N VAL A 26 -6.01 10.44 -0.99
CA VAL A 26 -4.66 9.89 -0.77
C VAL A 26 -3.59 10.93 -1.12
N LEU A 27 -3.78 11.65 -2.22
CA LEU A 27 -2.87 12.71 -2.64
C LEU A 27 -2.83 13.87 -1.64
N GLU A 28 -4.00 14.37 -1.21
CA GLU A 28 -4.13 15.49 -0.29
C GLU A 28 -3.50 15.21 1.08
N LYS A 29 -3.55 13.96 1.53
CA LYS A 29 -2.89 13.54 2.78
C LYS A 29 -1.37 13.43 2.67
N GLY A 30 -0.77 13.69 1.50
CA GLY A 30 0.67 13.57 1.29
C GLY A 30 1.18 12.12 1.37
N HIS A 31 0.31 11.15 1.13
CA HIS A 31 0.60 9.73 1.31
C HIS A 31 1.32 9.08 0.11
N VAL A 32 1.98 9.88 -0.73
CA VAL A 32 2.65 9.42 -1.96
C VAL A 32 4.12 9.81 -1.94
N LYS A 33 4.99 8.80 -1.86
CA LYS A 33 6.45 8.95 -2.01
C LYS A 33 6.87 8.46 -3.39
N CYS A 34 7.82 9.13 -4.02
CA CYS A 34 8.41 8.74 -5.30
C CYS A 34 9.90 8.50 -5.09
N TYR A 35 10.33 7.25 -5.24
CA TYR A 35 11.74 6.90 -5.23
C TYR A 35 12.29 7.03 -6.64
N ILE A 36 13.44 7.68 -6.80
CA ILE A 36 14.11 7.91 -8.08
C ILE A 36 15.53 7.34 -7.99
N ALA A 37 15.86 6.44 -8.91
CA ALA A 37 17.20 5.85 -8.98
C ALA A 37 18.20 6.87 -9.56
N GLU A 38 19.37 7.00 -8.95
CA GLU A 38 20.38 8.01 -9.32
C GLU A 38 20.85 7.91 -10.78
N ARG A 39 21.26 6.72 -11.23
CA ARG A 39 21.85 6.53 -12.56
C ARG A 39 20.78 6.19 -13.59
N SER A 40 19.91 5.23 -13.30
CA SER A 40 18.90 4.79 -14.28
C SER A 40 17.67 5.70 -14.37
N GLN A 41 17.48 6.61 -13.40
CA GLN A 41 16.32 7.50 -13.32
C GLN A 41 14.97 6.76 -13.29
N ARG A 42 14.97 5.46 -12.98
CA ARG A 42 13.76 4.67 -12.76
C ARG A 42 12.97 5.25 -11.59
N LYS A 43 11.65 5.22 -11.69
CA LYS A 43 10.73 5.76 -10.67
C LYS A 43 9.81 4.68 -10.14
N VAL A 44 9.75 4.57 -8.81
CA VAL A 44 8.83 3.68 -8.12
C VAL A 44 8.08 4.48 -7.07
N PHE A 45 6.76 4.33 -7.03
CA PHE A 45 5.93 5.04 -6.07
C PHE A 45 5.60 4.13 -4.90
N GLN A 46 5.61 4.70 -3.71
CA GLN A 46 5.04 4.07 -2.52
C GLN A 46 3.82 4.88 -2.08
N VAL A 47 2.68 4.21 -2.00
CA VAL A 47 1.40 4.84 -1.64
C VAL A 47 0.87 4.19 -0.38
N ARG A 48 0.52 4.99 0.61
CA ARG A 48 -0.12 4.49 1.84
C ARG A 48 -1.56 4.06 1.56
N GLY A 49 -1.92 2.91 2.12
CA GLY A 49 -3.28 2.38 2.08
C GLY A 49 -4.23 3.08 3.05
N SER A 50 -5.41 2.48 3.23
CA SER A 50 -6.41 3.00 4.15
C SER A 50 -5.98 2.86 5.61
N ARG A 51 -5.24 1.79 5.95
CA ARG A 51 -4.69 1.61 7.30
C ARG A 51 -3.31 2.25 7.39
N PRO A 52 -2.94 2.77 8.57
CA PRO A 52 -1.63 3.37 8.81
C PRO A 52 -0.44 2.51 8.40
N SER A 53 -0.54 1.18 8.57
CA SER A 53 0.49 0.18 8.29
C SER A 53 0.56 -0.26 6.84
N ASP A 54 -0.46 0.03 6.04
CA ASP A 54 -0.55 -0.46 4.67
C ASP A 54 0.29 0.45 3.77
N HIS A 55 1.32 -0.12 3.14
CA HIS A 55 2.12 0.55 2.13
C HIS A 55 2.16 -0.30 0.87
N TYR A 56 1.86 0.31 -0.27
CA TYR A 56 1.82 -0.39 -1.55
C TYR A 56 2.88 0.16 -2.49
N ILE A 57 3.55 -0.77 -3.18
CA ILE A 57 4.42 -0.46 -4.30
C ILE A 57 3.53 -0.22 -5.51
N VAL A 58 3.76 0.89 -6.20
CA VAL A 58 2.95 1.35 -7.32
C VAL A 58 3.85 1.72 -8.49
N PHE A 59 3.62 1.04 -9.62
CA PHE A 59 4.03 1.47 -10.94
C PHE A 59 2.81 2.09 -11.60
N PRO A 60 2.73 3.43 -11.74
CA PRO A 60 1.49 4.14 -12.06
C PRO A 60 0.76 3.60 -13.31
N ARG A 61 1.52 3.10 -14.29
CA ARG A 61 1.01 2.55 -15.54
C ARG A 61 0.74 1.06 -15.56
N HIS A 62 1.37 0.28 -14.68
CA HIS A 62 1.50 -1.17 -14.90
C HIS A 62 1.04 -2.02 -13.72
N TYR A 63 1.28 -1.58 -12.48
CA TYR A 63 1.11 -2.47 -11.34
C TYR A 63 0.85 -1.71 -10.03
N CYS A 64 0.10 -2.34 -9.14
CA CYS A 64 0.04 -1.96 -7.74
C CYS A 64 -0.08 -3.20 -6.86
N SER A 65 0.67 -3.25 -5.76
CA SER A 65 0.65 -4.39 -4.83
C SER A 65 -0.58 -4.46 -3.92
N CYS A 66 -1.58 -3.59 -4.12
CA CYS A 66 -2.81 -3.62 -3.33
C CYS A 66 -3.77 -4.70 -3.83
N GLN A 67 -4.58 -5.24 -2.92
CA GLN A 67 -5.56 -6.28 -3.25
C GLN A 67 -6.58 -5.85 -4.32
N ALA A 68 -6.96 -4.58 -4.35
CA ALA A 68 -7.91 -4.05 -5.33
C ALA A 68 -7.36 -4.09 -6.76
N PHE A 69 -6.04 -4.04 -6.97
CA PHE A 69 -5.46 -4.19 -8.30
C PHE A 69 -5.71 -5.60 -8.84
N LEU A 70 -5.48 -6.62 -8.01
CA LEU A 70 -5.68 -8.02 -8.40
C LEU A 70 -7.15 -8.35 -8.70
N TYR A 71 -8.09 -7.82 -7.91
CA TYR A 71 -9.51 -8.15 -8.10
C TYR A 71 -10.23 -7.25 -9.09
N VAL A 72 -9.96 -5.94 -9.08
CA VAL A 72 -10.75 -4.95 -9.83
C VAL A 72 -10.10 -4.64 -11.18
N VAL A 73 -8.76 -4.58 -11.24
CA VAL A 73 -8.05 -4.19 -12.48
C VAL A 73 -7.81 -5.39 -13.38
N VAL A 74 -7.28 -6.48 -12.83
CA VAL A 74 -7.09 -7.72 -13.60
C VAL A 74 -8.45 -8.36 -13.96
N GLY A 75 -9.47 -8.17 -13.12
CA GLY A 75 -10.85 -8.59 -13.39
C GLY A 75 -11.62 -7.70 -14.40
N HIS A 76 -11.00 -6.65 -14.94
CA HIS A 76 -11.58 -5.71 -15.92
C HIS A 76 -12.74 -4.81 -15.44
N ASP A 77 -13.06 -4.76 -14.14
CA ASP A 77 -14.10 -3.88 -13.60
C ASP A 77 -13.72 -2.40 -13.67
N ASN A 78 -12.43 -2.08 -13.50
CA ASN A 78 -11.91 -0.72 -13.66
C ASN A 78 -10.47 -0.74 -14.20
N PRO A 79 -10.06 0.25 -15.02
CA PRO A 79 -8.72 0.24 -15.61
C PRO A 79 -7.59 0.51 -14.60
N LEU A 80 -7.90 1.07 -13.42
CA LEU A 80 -6.91 1.45 -12.40
C LEU A 80 -7.46 1.28 -10.99
N CYS A 81 -6.58 0.94 -10.05
CA CYS A 81 -6.89 1.09 -8.64
C CYS A 81 -6.68 2.54 -8.18
N LYS A 82 -7.28 2.92 -7.04
CA LYS A 82 -7.13 4.27 -6.47
C LYS A 82 -5.67 4.69 -6.23
N HIS A 83 -4.77 3.74 -5.93
CA HIS A 83 -3.37 4.02 -5.65
C HIS A 83 -2.59 4.33 -6.94
N GLN A 84 -2.88 3.64 -8.05
CA GLN A 84 -2.32 3.98 -9.36
C GLN A 84 -2.76 5.36 -9.79
N LEU A 85 -4.05 5.67 -9.62
CA LEU A 85 -4.58 6.99 -9.95
C LEU A 85 -3.94 8.08 -9.07
N ALA A 86 -3.82 7.86 -7.76
CA ALA A 86 -3.15 8.79 -6.85
C ALA A 86 -1.69 9.05 -7.23
N ALA A 87 -0.93 8.00 -7.59
CA ALA A 87 0.45 8.14 -8.02
C ALA A 87 0.58 8.92 -9.35
N ARG A 88 -0.33 8.69 -10.32
CA ARG A 88 -0.37 9.47 -11.57
C ARG A 88 -0.69 10.95 -11.31
N LEU A 89 -1.66 11.23 -10.45
CA LEU A 89 -2.02 12.59 -10.07
C LEU A 89 -0.85 13.27 -9.35
N ALA A 90 -0.19 12.58 -8.41
CA ALA A 90 0.98 13.11 -7.72
C ALA A 90 2.12 13.45 -8.69
N GLN A 91 2.37 12.59 -9.67
CA GLN A 91 3.38 12.81 -10.70
C GLN A 91 3.03 14.01 -11.60
N ALA A 92 1.79 14.10 -12.06
CA ALA A 92 1.34 15.18 -12.94
C ALA A 92 1.26 16.55 -12.24
N LEU A 93 0.94 16.55 -10.94
CA LEU A 93 0.81 17.78 -10.13
C LEU A 93 2.08 18.13 -9.36
N HIS A 94 3.17 17.35 -9.51
CA HIS A 94 4.40 17.49 -8.74
C HIS A 94 4.17 17.48 -7.21
N ARG A 95 3.19 16.68 -6.75
CA ARG A 95 2.76 16.56 -5.34
C ARG A 95 3.15 15.21 -4.72
N SER A 96 4.32 14.68 -5.09
CA SER A 96 4.95 13.53 -4.45
C SER A 96 6.19 13.93 -3.66
N HIS A 97 6.45 13.25 -2.56
CA HIS A 97 7.72 13.40 -1.85
C HIS A 97 8.80 12.59 -2.58
N ASN A 98 9.71 13.28 -3.28
CA ASN A 98 10.74 12.65 -4.08
C ASN A 98 11.96 12.28 -3.21
N ILE A 99 12.41 11.04 -3.32
CA ILE A 99 13.55 10.50 -2.59
C ILE A 99 14.51 9.89 -3.62
N THR A 100 15.73 10.37 -3.65
CA THR A 100 16.78 9.81 -4.51
C THR A 100 17.45 8.64 -3.80
N VAL A 101 17.67 7.53 -4.52
CA VAL A 101 18.30 6.31 -3.99
C VAL A 101 19.29 5.75 -5.01
N SER A 102 20.28 5.01 -4.53
CA SER A 102 21.19 4.27 -5.43
C SER A 102 20.40 3.25 -6.26
N ASP A 103 20.93 2.91 -7.43
CA ASP A 103 20.31 1.94 -8.32
C ASP A 103 20.23 0.55 -7.70
N GLU A 104 21.22 0.21 -6.88
CA GLU A 104 21.32 -1.01 -6.11
C GLU A 104 20.23 -1.07 -5.02
N ASP A 105 20.03 0.03 -4.28
CA ASP A 105 19.01 0.12 -3.22
C ASP A 105 17.58 0.12 -3.79
N MET A 106 17.38 0.62 -5.01
CA MET A 106 16.07 0.62 -5.67
C MET A 106 15.50 -0.80 -5.85
N HIS A 107 16.36 -1.82 -5.94
CA HIS A 107 15.94 -3.21 -6.05
C HIS A 107 15.68 -3.88 -4.69
N ASP A 108 16.19 -3.30 -3.61
CA ASP A 108 15.99 -3.83 -2.28
C ASP A 108 14.54 -3.59 -1.84
N THR A 109 13.79 -4.69 -1.69
CA THR A 109 12.42 -4.68 -1.14
C THR A 109 12.34 -3.99 0.21
N ALA A 110 13.46 -3.88 0.92
CA ALA A 110 13.54 -3.22 2.19
C ALA A 110 13.47 -1.68 2.10
N VAL A 111 13.67 -1.04 0.94
CA VAL A 111 13.32 0.39 0.73
C VAL A 111 11.80 0.58 0.79
N PHE A 112 11.04 -0.37 0.25
CA PHE A 112 9.59 -0.31 0.18
C PHE A 112 8.88 -0.94 1.40
N GLY A 113 9.54 -1.85 2.11
CA GLY A 113 9.06 -2.44 3.37
C GLY A 113 9.44 -1.64 4.63
N ARG A 114 10.57 -0.90 4.61
CA ARG A 114 11.06 -0.10 5.76
C ARG A 114 10.75 1.41 5.66
N ALA A 115 9.69 1.81 4.96
CA ALA A 115 9.26 3.21 5.03
C ALA A 115 8.90 3.67 6.46
N HIS A 116 8.72 2.73 7.39
CA HIS A 116 8.59 2.97 8.83
C HIS A 116 9.92 3.30 9.55
N ALA A 117 11.08 2.86 9.07
CA ALA A 117 12.36 3.04 9.78
C ALA A 117 13.04 4.36 9.44
N LEU A 118 13.06 4.77 8.16
CA LEU A 118 13.80 5.97 7.74
C LEU A 118 13.06 7.28 8.01
N THR A 119 11.73 7.27 8.22
CA THR A 119 10.96 8.49 8.53
C THR A 119 10.69 8.69 10.02
N GLY A 120 11.15 7.77 10.88
CA GLY A 120 10.94 7.80 12.34
C GLY A 120 12.10 8.35 13.16
N MET A 121 13.27 8.60 12.57
CA MET A 121 14.48 8.95 13.34
C MET A 121 14.76 10.45 13.48
N GLU A 122 14.03 11.34 12.79
CA GLU A 122 14.27 12.80 12.89
C GLU A 122 13.57 13.52 14.05
N LYS A 123 12.87 12.81 14.95
CA LYS A 123 12.12 13.45 16.06
C LYS A 123 12.41 12.92 17.47
N ALA A 124 13.44 12.10 17.68
CA ALA A 124 13.66 11.46 18.98
C ALA A 124 15.06 11.67 19.58
N GLN A 125 15.84 12.67 19.15
CA GLN A 125 17.21 12.89 19.68
C GLN A 125 17.47 14.26 20.33
N SER A 126 16.44 15.02 20.71
CA SER A 126 16.62 16.16 21.61
C SER A 126 15.63 16.10 22.77
N LEU A 127 16.17 16.10 23.99
CA LEU A 127 15.53 16.11 25.31
C LEU A 127 15.08 14.74 25.87
N MET A 128 16.00 14.08 26.57
CA MET A 128 15.67 13.30 27.78
C MET A 128 16.75 13.61 28.84
N PRO A 129 16.39 14.16 30.02
CA PRO A 129 17.31 14.24 31.15
C PRO A 129 17.48 12.84 31.78
N HIS A 130 18.68 12.55 32.30
CA HIS A 130 18.97 11.33 33.05
C HIS A 130 18.07 11.23 34.29
N PRO A 131 17.31 10.13 34.48
CA PRO A 131 16.62 9.88 35.73
C PRO A 131 17.62 9.30 36.74
N THR A 132 17.85 10.01 37.84
CA THR A 132 18.45 9.45 39.05
C THR A 132 17.55 8.33 39.55
N MET A 133 18.08 7.11 39.58
CA MET A 133 17.36 5.92 40.04
C MET A 133 17.09 6.00 41.54
N HIS A 134 15.86 6.32 41.91
CA HIS A 134 15.35 6.12 43.25
C HIS A 134 14.83 4.68 43.37
N MET A 135 15.34 3.90 44.32
CA MET A 135 14.86 2.53 44.56
C MET A 135 13.36 2.56 44.94
N PRO A 136 12.50 1.76 44.28
CA PRO A 136 11.10 1.67 44.65
C PRO A 136 10.94 0.87 45.96
N SER A 137 10.12 1.38 46.87
CA SER A 137 9.65 0.66 48.06
C SER A 137 9.00 -0.67 47.66
N LYS A 138 9.05 -1.67 48.54
CA LYS A 138 8.41 -2.99 48.36
C LYS A 138 6.93 -2.89 47.93
N THR A 139 6.23 -1.85 48.38
CA THR A 139 4.84 -1.55 47.99
C THR A 139 4.70 -1.13 46.53
N THR A 140 5.66 -0.40 45.95
CA THR A 140 5.61 0.03 44.54
C THR A 140 5.85 -1.13 43.59
N VAL A 141 6.75 -2.06 43.94
CA VAL A 141 6.99 -3.28 43.15
C VAL A 141 5.76 -4.18 43.17
N LEU A 142 5.12 -4.34 44.33
CA LEU A 142 3.88 -5.11 44.45
C LEU A 142 2.74 -4.49 43.62
N LEU A 143 2.60 -3.16 43.63
CA LEU A 143 1.60 -2.46 42.82
C LEU A 143 1.83 -2.68 41.32
N CYS A 144 3.08 -2.60 40.85
CA CYS A 144 3.43 -2.85 39.45
C CYS A 144 3.12 -4.29 39.03
N VAL A 145 3.43 -5.28 39.87
CA VAL A 145 3.11 -6.69 39.60
C VAL A 145 1.59 -6.90 39.51
N VAL A 146 0.82 -6.33 40.43
CA VAL A 146 -0.65 -6.41 40.41
C VAL A 146 -1.22 -5.75 39.15
N VAL A 147 -0.75 -4.56 38.78
CA VAL A 147 -1.19 -3.87 37.55
C VAL A 147 -0.85 -4.69 36.30
N LEU A 148 0.35 -5.27 36.23
CA LEU A 148 0.75 -6.12 35.10
C LEU A 148 -0.13 -7.37 34.99
N HIS A 149 -0.47 -8.01 36.11
CA HIS A 149 -1.39 -9.15 36.11
C HIS A 149 -2.81 -8.77 35.67
N VAL A 150 -3.35 -7.64 36.15
CA VAL A 150 -4.68 -7.16 35.75
C VAL A 150 -4.72 -6.84 34.25
N VAL A 151 -3.66 -6.21 33.72
CA VAL A 151 -3.54 -5.91 32.28
C VAL A 151 -3.42 -7.20 31.46
N ALA A 152 -2.60 -8.16 31.91
CA ALA A 152 -2.44 -9.45 31.25
C ALA A 152 -3.76 -10.24 31.20
N LEU A 153 -4.50 -10.30 32.33
CA LEU A 153 -5.81 -10.94 32.40
C LEU A 153 -6.82 -10.24 31.48
N SER A 154 -6.84 -8.91 31.47
CA SER A 154 -7.71 -8.13 30.57
C SER A 154 -7.41 -8.40 29.09
N TYR A 155 -6.13 -8.54 28.74
CA TYR A 155 -5.71 -8.87 27.38
C TYR A 155 -6.13 -10.29 26.98
N LEU A 156 -5.91 -11.27 27.86
CA LEU A 156 -6.31 -12.67 27.64
C LEU A 156 -7.83 -12.79 27.46
N MET A 157 -8.62 -12.11 28.28
CA MET A 157 -10.08 -12.10 28.17
C MET A 157 -10.55 -11.48 26.84
N ARG A 158 -9.95 -10.37 26.41
CA ARG A 158 -10.26 -9.77 25.09
C ARG A 158 -9.84 -10.66 23.92
N ALA A 159 -8.70 -11.34 24.03
CA ALA A 159 -8.24 -12.29 23.04
C ALA A 159 -9.19 -13.49 22.93
N ALA A 160 -9.66 -14.03 24.06
CA ALA A 160 -10.65 -15.10 24.11
C ALA A 160 -12.00 -14.69 23.49
N GLN A 161 -12.50 -13.49 23.81
CA GLN A 161 -13.72 -12.94 23.20
C GLN A 161 -13.60 -12.78 21.67
N LYS A 162 -12.44 -12.32 21.19
CA LYS A 162 -12.18 -12.21 19.74
C LYS A 162 -12.12 -13.57 19.05
N ALA A 163 -11.54 -14.58 19.71
CA ALA A 163 -11.49 -15.95 19.20
C ALA A 163 -12.88 -16.59 19.15
N GLN A 164 -13.73 -16.36 20.16
CA GLN A 164 -15.11 -16.83 20.15
C GLN A 164 -15.94 -16.17 19.04
N LYS A 165 -15.84 -14.84 18.88
CA LYS A 165 -16.51 -14.12 17.79
C LYS A 165 -16.04 -14.55 16.39
N ALA A 166 -14.80 -15.03 16.25
CA ALA A 166 -14.29 -15.60 15.00
C ALA A 166 -14.86 -17.00 14.72
N ARG A 167 -15.21 -17.78 15.75
CA ARG A 167 -15.89 -19.08 15.62
C ARG A 167 -17.38 -18.92 15.28
N GLU A 168 -18.02 -17.89 15.81
CA GLU A 168 -19.44 -17.56 15.56
C GLU A 168 -19.65 -16.72 14.29
N ALA A 169 -18.57 -16.26 13.64
CA ALA A 169 -18.69 -15.53 12.39
C ALA A 169 -19.30 -16.46 11.32
N PRO A 170 -20.38 -16.05 10.63
CA PRO A 170 -21.00 -16.87 9.62
C PRO A 170 -19.95 -17.24 8.57
N ARG A 171 -19.84 -18.54 8.29
CA ARG A 171 -18.98 -19.07 7.23
C ARG A 171 -19.42 -18.37 5.95
N LYS A 172 -18.64 -17.39 5.49
CA LYS A 172 -18.87 -16.78 4.17
C LYS A 172 -18.80 -17.93 3.18
N VAL A 173 -19.96 -18.33 2.69
CA VAL A 173 -20.09 -19.27 1.58
C VAL A 173 -19.47 -18.53 0.41
N ASN A 174 -18.23 -18.88 0.07
CA ASN A 174 -17.62 -18.35 -1.14
C ASN A 174 -18.45 -18.89 -2.31
N CYS A 175 -19.07 -17.96 -3.02
CA CYS A 175 -19.71 -18.22 -4.28
C CYS A 175 -18.68 -18.82 -5.24
N VAL A 176 -19.01 -20.02 -5.69
CA VAL A 176 -18.55 -20.80 -6.85
C VAL A 176 -17.66 -20.05 -7.84
N TYR A 177 -16.36 -20.32 -7.81
CA TYR A 177 -15.54 -20.44 -9.02
C TYR A 177 -14.66 -21.68 -8.87
N GLU A 178 -15.21 -22.76 -9.39
CA GLU A 178 -14.61 -24.07 -9.57
C GLU A 178 -13.65 -23.98 -10.76
N TRP A 179 -12.34 -24.09 -10.50
CA TRP A 179 -11.26 -23.84 -11.46
C TRP A 179 -11.04 -24.98 -12.47
N ALA A 180 -12.04 -25.86 -12.67
CA ALA A 180 -11.86 -27.13 -13.36
C ALA A 180 -12.44 -27.22 -14.78
N SER A 181 -12.95 -26.14 -15.40
CA SER A 181 -13.54 -26.25 -16.74
C SER A 181 -13.40 -25.00 -17.61
N LEU A 182 -12.17 -24.55 -17.86
CA LEU A 182 -11.86 -23.77 -19.06
C LEU A 182 -10.57 -24.31 -19.68
N ALA A 183 -10.69 -25.48 -20.32
CA ALA A 183 -9.78 -25.84 -21.40
C ALA A 183 -9.93 -24.77 -22.48
N ILE A 184 -8.94 -23.88 -22.60
CA ILE A 184 -8.85 -22.93 -23.70
C ILE A 184 -8.60 -23.75 -24.97
N PRO A 185 -9.52 -23.78 -25.97
CA PRO A 185 -9.18 -24.37 -27.24
C PRO A 185 -8.10 -23.50 -27.88
N ARG A 186 -6.93 -24.09 -28.18
CA ARG A 186 -5.89 -23.44 -28.99
C ARG A 186 -6.49 -23.09 -30.34
N GLN A 187 -6.94 -21.85 -30.53
CA GLN A 187 -7.22 -21.33 -31.85
C GLN A 187 -5.90 -21.09 -32.57
N ASN A 188 -5.77 -21.80 -33.69
CA ASN A 188 -4.61 -21.86 -34.56
C ASN A 188 -4.44 -20.51 -35.28
N ILE A 189 -3.64 -19.61 -34.72
CA ILE A 189 -3.27 -18.36 -35.39
C ILE A 189 -2.29 -18.71 -36.51
N ARG A 190 -2.79 -18.82 -37.75
CA ARG A 190 -1.92 -18.80 -38.95
C ARG A 190 -1.44 -17.37 -39.16
N ILE A 191 -0.15 -17.16 -38.97
CA ILE A 191 0.56 -15.96 -39.40
C ILE A 191 0.86 -16.12 -40.90
N PRO A 192 0.38 -15.24 -41.80
CA PRO A 192 0.78 -15.29 -43.20
C PRO A 192 2.21 -14.76 -43.34
N LEU A 193 3.16 -15.66 -43.61
CA LEU A 193 4.48 -15.27 -44.08
C LEU A 193 4.37 -14.90 -45.56
N GLY A 194 4.15 -13.61 -45.83
CA GLY A 194 4.45 -13.01 -47.12
C GLY A 194 5.95 -12.82 -47.24
N ILE A 195 6.63 -13.69 -47.98
CA ILE A 195 7.99 -13.46 -48.46
C ILE A 195 7.96 -13.56 -49.98
N THR A 196 8.09 -12.39 -50.59
CA THR A 196 8.46 -12.17 -51.98
C THR A 196 9.84 -12.78 -52.27
N LYS A 197 10.03 -13.40 -53.44
CA LYS A 197 11.13 -13.08 -54.38
C LYS A 197 11.13 -13.97 -55.62
N ALA A 198 11.41 -13.28 -56.75
CA ALA A 198 11.93 -13.70 -58.05
C ALA A 198 11.03 -14.56 -58.94
#